data_AF-A0A4W4E9W6-F1
#
_entry.id   AF-A0A4W4E9W6-F1
#
_cell.length_a   1.000
_cell.length_b   1.000
_cell.length_c   1.000
_cell.angle_alpha   90.00
_cell.angle_beta   90.00
_cell.angle_gamma   90.00
#
_symmetry.space_group_name_H-M   'P 1'
#
loop_
_entity.id
_entity.type
_entity.pdbx_description
1 polymer ?
#
loop_
_entity_poly.entity_id
_entity_poly.type
_entity_poly.pdbx_seq_one_letter_code
_entity_poly.pdbx_strand_id
1 'polypeptide(L)'
;MELEDGVVYQDDPGTSAMMSERVSGLASSIYREFERLIGKYDEDVVKELMPLVVAVLENLDSVFAENQEHEVELELLKEDNEQLITQYEREKALRKHAEERFIEFEDSQEQEKKDLQSNVERMGSYSRQLELKIKNYADQISRLEERETELKKEYNSLHQRHTEMIHNYMEHVERIKLQQVPGGETPDSGTLGRVRKERPLSLGIFPMSGGGGSNSLTPDILGRAETPGTEGWRFNDLSQPRSNTSLKVTQPAQNHETVILKAIQMMCS
;
A
#
# COMPACT_ATOMS: atom_id res chain seq x y z
N MET A 1 -31.65 -13.09 8.94
CA MET A 1 -33.08 -13.04 8.61
C MET A 1 -33.46 -14.50 8.44
N GLU A 2 -33.92 -15.09 9.53
CA GLU A 2 -34.38 -16.48 9.59
C GLU A 2 -35.69 -16.53 8.82
N LEU A 3 -35.80 -17.45 7.86
CA LEU A 3 -37.07 -17.80 7.26
C LEU A 3 -37.52 -19.08 7.94
N GLU A 4 -38.24 -18.87 9.03
CA GLU A 4 -39.17 -19.84 9.59
C GLU A 4 -40.40 -19.79 8.68
N ASP A 5 -40.59 -20.83 7.87
CA ASP A 5 -41.89 -21.12 7.25
C ASP A 5 -42.10 -22.64 7.25
N GLY A 6 -42.25 -23.16 8.47
CA GLY A 6 -42.78 -24.50 8.67
C GLY A 6 -44.28 -24.48 8.46
N VAL A 7 -44.71 -24.60 7.19
CA VAL A 7 -46.10 -24.89 6.87
C VAL A 7 -46.33 -26.36 7.22
N VAL A 8 -46.81 -26.58 8.43
CA VAL A 8 -47.33 -27.87 8.88
C VAL A 8 -48.60 -28.13 8.07
N TYR A 9 -48.50 -28.98 7.05
CA TYR A 9 -49.66 -29.64 6.45
C TYR A 9 -50.30 -30.48 7.56
N GLN A 10 -51.34 -29.91 8.17
CA GLN A 10 -52.20 -30.63 9.09
C GLN A 10 -53.17 -31.42 8.23
N ASP A 11 -52.76 -32.64 7.84
CA ASP A 11 -53.66 -33.60 7.22
C ASP A 11 -54.82 -33.87 8.19
N ASP A 12 -55.99 -33.40 7.80
CA ASP A 12 -57.24 -33.72 8.48
C ASP A 12 -57.52 -35.22 8.20
N PRO A 13 -57.49 -36.11 9.21
CA PRO A 13 -57.55 -37.57 9.00
C PRO A 13 -58.97 -38.06 8.61
N GLY A 14 -59.85 -37.17 8.15
CA GLY A 14 -61.25 -37.44 7.85
C GLY A 14 -61.57 -37.74 6.39
N THR A 15 -60.64 -37.55 5.45
CA THR A 15 -60.94 -37.60 4.00
C THR A 15 -60.53 -38.91 3.32
N SER A 16 -59.81 -39.79 4.02
CA SER A 16 -59.14 -40.97 3.44
C SER A 16 -60.04 -42.17 3.12
N ALA A 17 -61.38 -42.05 3.14
CA ALA A 17 -62.27 -43.21 2.98
C ALA A 17 -63.55 -42.92 2.17
N MET A 18 -63.48 -42.04 1.17
CA MET A 18 -64.56 -41.94 0.19
C MET A 18 -64.18 -42.79 -1.03
N MET A 19 -64.92 -43.88 -1.28
CA MET A 19 -64.73 -44.66 -2.52
C MET A 19 -64.79 -43.72 -3.72
N SER A 20 -63.94 -43.97 -4.71
CA SER A 20 -63.93 -43.22 -5.96
C SER A 20 -65.34 -43.16 -6.54
N GLU A 21 -65.81 -41.96 -6.91
CA GLU A 21 -67.15 -41.75 -7.49
C GLU A 21 -67.37 -42.66 -8.72
N ARG A 22 -66.29 -42.96 -9.45
CA ARG A 22 -66.29 -43.91 -10.57
C ARG A 22 -66.49 -45.35 -10.12
N VAL A 23 -65.82 -45.79 -9.05
CA VAL A 23 -65.96 -47.15 -8.49
C VAL A 23 -67.34 -47.33 -7.87
N SER A 24 -67.84 -46.32 -7.15
CA SER A 24 -69.20 -46.30 -6.60
C SER A 24 -70.29 -46.36 -7.70
N GLY A 25 -70.11 -45.62 -8.81
CA GLY A 25 -71.01 -45.68 -9.96
C GLY A 25 -71.02 -47.03 -10.69
N LEU A 26 -69.85 -47.68 -10.80
CA LEU A 26 -69.71 -49.03 -11.33
C LEU A 26 -70.37 -50.06 -10.41
N ALA A 27 -70.08 -50.00 -9.11
CA ALA A 27 -70.69 -50.85 -8.09
C ALA A 27 -72.22 -50.76 -8.17
N SER A 28 -72.77 -49.55 -8.15
CA SER A 28 -74.21 -49.31 -8.26
C SER A 28 -74.84 -49.92 -9.52
N SER A 29 -74.13 -49.85 -10.65
CA SER A 29 -74.59 -50.42 -11.92
C SER A 29 -74.56 -51.95 -11.91
N ILE A 30 -73.51 -52.54 -11.33
CA ILE A 30 -73.35 -54.00 -11.23
C ILE A 30 -74.37 -54.59 -10.25
N TYR A 31 -74.57 -53.98 -9.08
CA TYR A 31 -75.56 -54.43 -8.10
C TYR A 31 -76.99 -54.37 -8.65
N ARG A 32 -77.33 -53.35 -9.45
CA ARG A 32 -78.64 -53.25 -10.12
C ARG A 32 -78.87 -54.38 -11.14
N GLU A 33 -77.84 -54.82 -11.85
CA GLU A 33 -77.95 -55.96 -12.77
C GLU A 33 -78.05 -57.29 -12.00
N PHE A 34 -77.34 -57.43 -10.88
CA PHE A 34 -77.49 -58.59 -9.99
C PHE A 34 -78.90 -58.71 -9.43
N GLU A 35 -79.50 -57.61 -8.99
CA GLU A 35 -80.88 -57.59 -8.52
C GLU A 35 -81.87 -58.08 -9.60
N ARG A 36 -81.63 -57.71 -10.87
CA ARG A 36 -82.42 -58.18 -12.01
C ARG A 36 -82.20 -59.68 -12.31
N LEU A 37 -80.99 -60.19 -12.14
CA LEU A 37 -80.64 -61.61 -12.30
C LEU A 37 -81.31 -62.48 -11.23
N ILE A 38 -81.21 -62.06 -9.95
CA ILE A 38 -81.85 -62.73 -8.82
C ILE A 38 -83.37 -62.80 -9.04
N GLY A 39 -83.99 -61.70 -9.48
CA GLY A 39 -85.42 -61.66 -9.76
C GLY A 39 -85.91 -62.59 -10.89
N LYS A 40 -85.01 -63.07 -11.77
CA LYS A 40 -85.36 -63.99 -12.87
C LYS A 40 -84.93 -65.45 -12.65
N TYR A 41 -83.81 -65.66 -11.95
CA TYR A 41 -83.13 -66.97 -11.89
C TYR A 41 -82.79 -67.42 -10.46
N ASP A 42 -83.26 -66.71 -9.43
CA ASP A 42 -82.96 -66.93 -8.01
C ASP A 42 -81.53 -66.53 -7.58
N GLU A 43 -81.29 -66.53 -6.27
CA GLU A 43 -80.06 -66.04 -5.63
C GLU A 43 -78.84 -66.95 -5.88
N ASP A 44 -79.06 -68.25 -6.03
CA ASP A 44 -78.00 -69.25 -6.18
C ASP A 44 -77.09 -68.99 -7.40
N VAL A 45 -77.59 -68.30 -8.43
CA VAL A 45 -76.82 -67.96 -9.64
C VAL A 45 -75.72 -66.91 -9.38
N VAL A 46 -75.90 -66.04 -8.38
CA VAL A 46 -74.98 -64.92 -8.10
C VAL A 46 -74.10 -65.18 -6.88
N LYS A 47 -74.45 -66.18 -6.05
CA LYS A 47 -73.83 -66.47 -4.76
C LYS A 47 -72.31 -66.63 -4.78
N GLU A 48 -71.77 -67.31 -5.79
CA GLU A 48 -70.31 -67.48 -5.94
C GLU A 48 -69.63 -66.31 -6.68
N LEU A 49 -70.39 -65.56 -7.48
CA LEU A 49 -69.88 -64.44 -8.27
C LEU A 49 -69.78 -63.14 -7.45
N MET A 50 -70.68 -62.94 -6.50
CA MET A 50 -70.75 -61.71 -5.69
C MET A 50 -69.45 -61.44 -4.90
N PRO A 51 -68.83 -62.41 -4.21
CA PRO A 51 -67.55 -62.18 -3.51
C PRO A 51 -66.42 -61.78 -4.46
N LEU A 52 -66.39 -62.32 -5.68
CA LEU A 52 -65.38 -61.97 -6.69
C LEU A 52 -65.55 -60.53 -7.17
N VAL A 53 -66.79 -60.11 -7.43
CA VAL A 53 -67.07 -58.73 -7.84
C VAL A 53 -66.77 -57.74 -6.72
N VAL A 54 -67.14 -58.06 -5.48
CA VAL A 54 -66.78 -57.24 -4.31
C VAL A 54 -65.26 -57.09 -4.21
N ALA A 55 -64.52 -58.20 -4.28
CA ALA A 55 -63.05 -58.17 -4.24
C ALA A 55 -62.45 -57.34 -5.39
N VAL A 56 -63.01 -57.40 -6.59
CA VAL A 56 -62.56 -56.56 -7.73
C VAL A 56 -62.83 -55.08 -7.46
N LEU A 57 -64.01 -54.72 -6.93
CA LEU A 57 -64.35 -53.34 -6.62
C LEU A 57 -63.48 -52.78 -5.48
N GLU A 58 -63.23 -53.57 -4.44
CA GLU A 58 -62.33 -53.19 -3.34
C GLU A 58 -60.88 -53.00 -3.82
N ASN A 59 -60.38 -53.91 -4.66
CA ASN A 59 -59.04 -53.76 -5.25
C ASN A 59 -58.94 -52.52 -6.16
N LEU A 60 -59.97 -52.25 -6.96
CA LEU A 60 -60.01 -51.04 -7.79
C LEU A 60 -60.00 -49.78 -6.92
N ASP A 61 -60.81 -49.74 -5.87
CA ASP A 61 -60.84 -48.59 -4.96
C ASP A 61 -59.50 -48.38 -4.24
N SER A 62 -58.85 -49.45 -3.79
CA SER A 62 -57.51 -49.39 -3.21
C SER A 62 -56.47 -48.84 -4.20
N VAL A 63 -56.49 -49.28 -5.47
CA VAL A 63 -55.58 -48.77 -6.49
C VAL A 63 -55.87 -47.31 -6.84
N PHE A 64 -57.13 -46.87 -6.81
CA PHE A 64 -57.48 -45.46 -6.97
C PHE A 64 -56.96 -44.60 -5.82
N ALA A 65 -57.09 -45.07 -4.58
CA ALA A 65 -56.57 -44.36 -3.41
C ALA A 65 -55.04 -44.23 -3.48
N GLU A 66 -54.33 -45.33 -3.77
CA GLU A 66 -52.86 -45.32 -3.93
C GLU A 66 -52.43 -44.39 -5.07
N ASN A 67 -53.13 -44.40 -6.20
CA ASN A 67 -52.82 -43.53 -7.32
C ASN A 67 -53.05 -42.04 -7.00
N GLN A 68 -54.03 -41.71 -6.15
CA GLN A 68 -54.24 -40.34 -5.68
C GLN A 68 -53.13 -39.88 -4.73
N GLU A 69 -52.68 -40.76 -3.83
CA GLU A 69 -51.53 -40.50 -2.96
C GLU A 69 -50.27 -40.22 -3.78
N HIS A 70 -49.99 -41.07 -4.78
CA HIS A 70 -48.86 -40.86 -5.70
C HIS A 70 -48.97 -39.54 -6.46
N GLU A 71 -50.18 -39.14 -6.88
CA GLU A 71 -50.40 -37.85 -7.56
C GLU A 71 -50.05 -36.66 -6.66
N VAL A 72 -50.45 -36.71 -5.39
CA VAL A 72 -50.12 -35.69 -4.38
C VAL A 72 -48.62 -35.65 -4.11
N GLU A 73 -47.96 -36.80 -3.94
CA GLU A 73 -46.50 -36.85 -3.76
C GLU A 73 -45.76 -36.24 -4.96
N LEU A 74 -46.25 -36.51 -6.18
CA LEU A 74 -45.67 -35.97 -7.41
C LEU A 74 -45.82 -34.44 -7.48
N GLU A 75 -46.92 -33.88 -6.99
CA GLU A 75 -47.11 -32.43 -6.89
C GLU A 75 -46.16 -31.81 -5.86
N LEU A 76 -46.04 -32.39 -4.67
CA LEU A 76 -45.09 -31.93 -3.64
C LEU A 76 -43.65 -31.95 -4.15
N LEU A 77 -43.24 -33.03 -4.81
CA LEU A 77 -41.89 -33.14 -5.38
C LEU A 77 -41.64 -32.11 -6.49
N LYS A 78 -42.66 -31.73 -7.26
CA LYS A 78 -42.55 -30.65 -8.26
C LYS A 78 -42.37 -29.29 -7.59
N GLU A 79 -43.13 -29.00 -6.55
CA GLU A 79 -43.00 -27.75 -5.78
C GLU A 79 -41.60 -27.63 -5.15
N ASP A 80 -41.12 -28.70 -4.51
CA ASP A 80 -39.77 -28.76 -3.95
C ASP A 80 -38.69 -28.54 -5.03
N ASN A 81 -38.88 -29.12 -6.22
CA ASN A 81 -37.96 -28.92 -7.33
C ASN A 81 -37.94 -27.47 -7.81
N GLU A 82 -39.09 -26.82 -7.90
CA GLU A 82 -39.21 -25.41 -8.29
C GLU A 82 -38.53 -24.48 -7.27
N GLN A 83 -38.71 -24.76 -5.98
CA GLN A 83 -38.00 -24.05 -4.92
C GLN A 83 -36.48 -24.23 -5.01
N LEU A 84 -36.02 -25.47 -5.23
CA LEU A 84 -34.59 -25.77 -5.40
C LEU A 84 -33.99 -25.04 -6.61
N ILE A 85 -34.72 -24.98 -7.74
CA ILE A 85 -34.28 -24.23 -8.93
C ILE A 85 -34.15 -22.75 -8.59
N THR A 86 -35.15 -22.15 -7.93
CA THR A 86 -35.12 -20.73 -7.54
C THR A 86 -33.94 -20.40 -6.63
N GLN A 87 -33.68 -21.27 -5.64
CA GLN A 87 -32.53 -21.10 -4.73
C GLN A 87 -31.20 -21.25 -5.48
N TYR A 88 -31.08 -22.23 -6.36
CA TYR A 88 -29.89 -22.44 -7.18
C TYR A 88 -29.60 -21.22 -8.05
N GLU A 89 -30.61 -20.64 -8.70
CA GLU A 89 -30.43 -19.45 -9.53
C GLU A 89 -29.99 -18.23 -8.72
N ARG A 90 -30.56 -18.05 -7.52
CA ARG A 90 -30.15 -16.99 -6.60
C ARG A 90 -28.69 -17.14 -6.18
N GLU A 91 -28.29 -18.33 -5.76
CA GLU A 91 -26.90 -18.60 -5.34
C GLU A 91 -25.92 -18.44 -6.51
N LYS A 92 -26.30 -18.93 -7.69
CA LYS A 92 -25.52 -18.75 -8.91
C LYS A 92 -25.30 -17.27 -9.23
N ALA A 93 -26.33 -16.43 -9.07
CA ALA A 93 -26.22 -14.98 -9.26
C ALA A 93 -25.30 -14.33 -8.22
N LEU A 94 -25.44 -14.69 -6.94
CA LEU A 94 -24.57 -14.19 -5.86
C LEU A 94 -23.11 -14.58 -6.08
N ARG A 95 -22.87 -15.82 -6.49
CA ARG A 95 -21.51 -16.31 -6.76
C ARG A 95 -20.88 -15.59 -7.95
N LYS A 96 -21.64 -15.35 -9.02
CA LYS A 96 -21.18 -14.55 -10.17
C LYS A 96 -20.85 -13.12 -9.75
N HIS A 97 -21.70 -12.49 -8.95
CA HIS A 97 -21.45 -11.12 -8.47
C HIS A 97 -20.21 -11.05 -7.56
N ALA A 98 -20.00 -12.05 -6.71
CA ALA A 98 -18.81 -12.14 -5.88
C ALA A 98 -17.52 -12.29 -6.71
N GLU A 99 -17.57 -13.10 -7.78
CA GLU A 99 -16.45 -13.28 -8.72
C GLU A 99 -16.13 -11.98 -9.47
N GLU A 100 -17.14 -11.26 -9.97
CA GLU A 100 -16.97 -9.96 -10.63
C GLU A 100 -16.27 -8.95 -9.68
N ARG A 101 -16.72 -8.85 -8.42
CA ARG A 101 -16.07 -7.97 -7.43
C ARG A 101 -14.65 -8.40 -7.07
N PHE A 102 -14.37 -9.71 -7.10
CA PHE A 102 -13.03 -10.21 -6.82
C PHE A 102 -12.05 -9.79 -7.92
N ILE A 103 -12.46 -9.86 -9.18
CA ILE A 103 -11.66 -9.42 -10.33
C ILE A 103 -11.37 -7.92 -10.24
N GLU A 104 -12.39 -7.09 -9.97
CA GLU A 104 -12.21 -5.64 -9.81
C GLU A 104 -11.23 -5.29 -8.68
N PHE A 105 -11.31 -6.04 -7.57
CA PHE A 105 -10.40 -5.88 -6.44
C PHE A 105 -8.97 -6.28 -6.82
N GLU A 106 -8.79 -7.41 -7.48
CA GLU A 106 -7.47 -7.88 -7.92
C GLU A 106 -6.81 -6.86 -8.87
N ASP A 107 -7.54 -6.35 -9.85
CA ASP A 107 -7.06 -5.30 -10.77
C ASP A 107 -6.66 -4.01 -10.04
N SER A 108 -7.48 -3.57 -9.08
CA SER A 108 -7.17 -2.38 -8.26
C SER A 108 -5.90 -2.59 -7.42
N GLN A 109 -5.75 -3.76 -6.80
CA GLN A 109 -4.56 -4.09 -6.01
C GLN A 109 -3.30 -4.22 -6.88
N GLU A 110 -3.42 -4.82 -8.06
CA GLU A 110 -2.33 -4.92 -9.04
C GLU A 110 -1.88 -3.53 -9.50
N GLN A 111 -2.83 -2.60 -9.71
CA GLN A 111 -2.53 -1.21 -10.05
C GLN A 111 -1.82 -0.47 -8.90
N GLU A 112 -2.34 -0.54 -7.66
CA GLU A 112 -1.71 0.09 -6.50
C GLU A 112 -0.28 -0.44 -6.29
N LYS A 113 -0.09 -1.76 -6.44
CA LYS A 113 1.23 -2.39 -6.35
C LYS A 113 2.19 -1.85 -7.41
N LYS A 114 1.75 -1.68 -8.66
CA LYS A 114 2.56 -1.07 -9.73
C LYS A 114 2.93 0.37 -9.41
N ASP A 115 2.01 1.16 -8.88
CA ASP A 115 2.25 2.56 -8.53
C ASP A 115 3.23 2.69 -7.35
N LEU A 116 3.09 1.86 -6.32
CA LEU A 116 4.03 1.78 -5.20
C LEU A 116 5.42 1.34 -5.66
N GLN A 117 5.51 0.32 -6.52
CA GLN A 117 6.77 -0.14 -7.10
C GLN A 117 7.46 0.99 -7.90
N SER A 118 6.70 1.71 -8.73
CA SER A 118 7.22 2.88 -9.46
C SER A 118 7.74 3.97 -8.52
N ASN A 119 7.02 4.23 -7.42
CA ASN A 119 7.47 5.19 -6.42
C ASN A 119 8.76 4.74 -5.71
N VAL A 120 8.89 3.45 -5.39
CA VAL A 120 10.11 2.88 -4.81
C VAL A 120 11.29 3.03 -5.77
N GLU A 121 11.10 2.74 -7.06
CA GLU A 121 12.14 2.93 -8.09
C GLU A 121 12.56 4.39 -8.23
N ARG A 122 11.60 5.32 -8.23
CA ARG A 122 11.85 6.76 -8.26
C ARG A 122 12.67 7.20 -7.04
N MET A 123 12.25 6.81 -5.84
CA MET A 123 12.98 7.13 -4.60
C MET A 123 14.37 6.49 -4.57
N GLY A 124 14.52 5.27 -5.06
CA GLY A 124 15.82 4.60 -5.19
C GLY A 124 16.75 5.33 -6.15
N SER A 125 16.23 5.83 -7.28
CA SER A 125 17.03 6.64 -8.23
C SER A 125 17.47 7.96 -7.61
N TYR A 126 16.58 8.63 -6.87
CA TYR A 126 16.87 9.89 -6.18
C TYR A 126 17.92 9.70 -5.08
N SER A 127 17.84 8.61 -4.30
CA SER A 127 18.87 8.25 -3.31
C SER A 127 20.25 8.10 -3.97
N ARG A 128 20.34 7.34 -5.07
CA ARG A 128 21.61 7.16 -5.80
C ARG A 128 22.18 8.48 -6.31
N GLN A 129 21.34 9.40 -6.77
CA GLN A 129 21.79 10.74 -7.18
C GLN A 129 22.39 11.54 -6.02
N LEU A 130 21.75 11.49 -4.84
CA LEU A 130 22.27 12.15 -3.64
C LEU A 130 23.58 11.50 -3.15
N GLU A 131 23.68 10.18 -3.20
CA GLU A 131 24.93 9.46 -2.87
C GLU A 131 26.09 9.89 -3.78
N LEU A 132 25.85 10.03 -5.08
CA LEU A 132 26.86 10.55 -6.01
C LEU A 132 27.26 11.99 -5.67
N LYS A 133 26.29 12.84 -5.33
CA LYS A 133 26.56 14.23 -4.92
C LYS A 133 27.39 14.27 -3.63
N ILE A 134 27.10 13.42 -2.64
CA ILE A 134 27.89 13.30 -1.41
C ILE A 134 29.33 12.88 -1.73
N LYS A 135 29.53 11.87 -2.59
CA LYS A 135 30.88 11.43 -3.02
C LYS A 135 31.65 12.56 -3.70
N ASN A 136 31.02 13.29 -4.62
CA ASN A 136 31.66 14.42 -5.29
C ASN A 136 32.10 15.53 -4.31
N TYR A 137 31.29 15.83 -3.30
CA TYR A 137 31.66 16.81 -2.27
C TYR A 137 32.77 16.29 -1.35
N ALA A 138 32.74 15.00 -0.97
CA ALA A 138 33.82 14.40 -0.20
C ALA A 138 35.16 14.48 -0.94
N ASP A 139 35.17 14.20 -2.25
CA ASP A 139 36.37 14.32 -3.09
C ASP A 139 36.85 15.78 -3.19
N GLN A 140 35.92 16.75 -3.28
CA GLN A 140 36.26 18.17 -3.27
C GLN A 140 36.90 18.61 -1.96
N ILE A 141 36.34 18.19 -0.83
CA ILE A 141 36.87 18.47 0.51
C ILE A 141 38.28 17.89 0.64
N SER A 142 38.47 16.62 0.27
CA SER A 142 39.78 15.94 0.32
C SER A 142 40.87 16.72 -0.44
N ARG A 143 40.57 17.24 -1.64
CA ARG A 143 41.51 18.08 -2.41
C ARG A 143 41.80 19.43 -1.75
N LEU A 144 40.83 20.00 -1.04
CA LEU A 144 41.04 21.28 -0.33
C LEU A 144 41.90 21.05 0.92
N GLU A 145 41.64 19.98 1.66
CA GLU A 145 42.44 19.56 2.81
C GLU A 145 43.90 19.31 2.40
N GLU A 146 44.14 18.63 1.27
CA GLU A 146 45.51 18.43 0.75
C GLU A 146 46.24 19.76 0.51
N ARG A 147 45.62 20.70 -0.21
CA ARG A 147 46.20 22.04 -0.44
C ARG A 147 46.44 22.80 0.87
N GLU A 148 45.52 22.70 1.83
CA GLU A 148 45.69 23.31 3.14
C GLU A 148 46.92 22.73 3.86
N THR A 149 47.12 21.41 3.79
CA THR A 149 48.31 20.78 4.39
C THR A 149 49.61 21.19 3.70
N GLU A 150 49.60 21.41 2.39
CA GLU A 150 50.76 21.90 1.64
C GLU A 150 51.11 23.35 2.02
N LEU A 151 50.11 24.24 2.06
CA LEU A 151 50.31 25.62 2.51
C LEU A 151 50.81 25.68 3.95
N LYS A 152 50.30 24.81 4.84
CA LYS A 152 50.83 24.67 6.22
C LYS A 152 52.29 24.24 6.24
N LYS A 153 52.71 23.30 5.38
CA LYS A 153 54.11 22.88 5.26
C LYS A 153 55.00 24.03 4.76
N GLU A 154 54.57 24.76 3.73
CA GLU A 154 55.30 25.91 3.19
C GLU A 154 55.45 27.04 4.22
N TYR A 155 54.37 27.38 4.93
CA TYR A 155 54.39 28.35 6.02
C TYR A 155 55.37 27.94 7.12
N ASN A 156 55.33 26.69 7.58
CA ASN A 156 56.23 26.19 8.60
C ASN A 156 57.70 26.22 8.14
N SER A 157 57.97 25.86 6.89
CA SER A 157 59.32 25.94 6.29
C SER A 157 59.84 27.37 6.22
N LEU A 158 59.00 28.32 5.78
CA LEU A 158 59.36 29.73 5.72
C LEU A 158 59.59 30.31 7.13
N HIS A 159 58.72 29.96 8.08
CA HIS A 159 58.86 30.36 9.47
C HIS A 159 60.16 29.82 10.10
N GLN A 160 60.51 28.57 9.80
CA GLN A 160 61.77 27.94 10.24
C GLN A 160 62.97 28.70 9.66
N ARG A 161 63.01 28.97 8.35
CA ARG A 161 64.07 29.76 7.71
C ARG A 161 64.19 31.17 8.30
N HIS A 162 63.06 31.84 8.56
CA HIS A 162 63.05 33.16 9.18
C HIS A 162 63.61 33.11 10.61
N THR A 163 63.22 32.10 11.38
CA THR A 163 63.73 31.88 12.74
C THR A 163 65.24 31.64 12.74
N GLU A 164 65.74 30.79 11.82
CA GLU A 164 67.17 30.55 11.63
C GLU A 164 67.93 31.83 11.25
N MET A 165 67.36 32.67 10.39
CA MET A 165 67.94 33.96 10.01
C MET A 165 68.12 34.88 11.23
N ILE A 166 67.11 34.95 12.12
CA ILE A 166 67.20 35.73 13.36
C ILE A 166 68.28 35.17 14.28
N HIS A 167 68.32 33.85 14.49
CA HIS A 167 69.34 33.21 15.33
C HIS A 167 70.75 33.50 14.78
N ASN A 168 70.96 33.28 13.47
CA ASN A 168 72.23 33.60 12.80
C ASN A 168 72.62 35.07 13.00
N TYR A 169 71.69 36.01 12.80
CA TYR A 169 71.96 37.44 13.01
C TYR A 169 72.35 37.74 14.46
N MET A 170 71.63 37.17 15.43
CA MET A 170 71.92 37.31 16.85
C MET A 170 73.34 36.82 17.17
N GLU A 171 73.71 35.63 16.70
CA GLU A 171 75.07 35.10 16.85
C GLU A 171 76.14 36.00 16.22
N HIS A 172 75.85 36.59 15.04
CA HIS A 172 76.75 37.54 14.40
C HIS A 172 76.96 38.79 15.25
N VAL A 173 75.89 39.37 15.82
CA VAL A 173 75.97 40.53 16.71
C VAL A 173 76.74 40.20 17.98
N GLU A 174 76.49 39.04 18.59
CA GLU A 174 77.23 38.58 19.77
C GLU A 174 78.72 38.39 19.49
N ARG A 175 79.08 37.79 18.35
CA ARG A 175 80.48 37.68 17.90
C ARG A 175 81.15 39.04 17.73
N ILE A 176 80.47 40.01 17.11
CA ILE A 176 80.98 41.38 16.95
C ILE A 176 81.17 42.05 18.31
N LYS A 177 80.21 41.88 19.23
CA LYS A 177 80.28 42.43 20.58
C LYS A 177 81.48 41.87 21.36
N LEU A 178 81.77 40.57 21.25
CA LEU A 178 82.96 39.96 21.88
C LEU A 178 84.27 40.43 21.26
N GLN A 179 84.31 40.66 19.94
CA GLN A 179 85.51 41.14 19.24
C GLN A 179 85.78 42.64 19.45
N GLN A 180 84.76 43.42 19.82
CA GLN A 180 84.87 44.86 20.13
C GLN A 180 85.02 45.17 21.63
N VAL A 181 85.07 44.18 22.53
CA VAL A 181 85.57 44.40 23.90
C VAL A 181 87.10 44.50 23.81
N PRO A 182 87.70 45.69 24.00
CA PRO A 182 89.14 45.84 24.03
C PRO A 182 89.62 45.44 25.42
N GLY A 183 90.41 44.36 25.51
CA GLY A 183 91.61 44.48 26.35
C GLY A 183 92.41 45.63 25.74
N GLY A 184 92.67 46.68 26.53
CA GLY A 184 93.34 47.92 26.10
C GLY A 184 94.55 47.63 25.22
N GLU A 185 94.94 48.49 24.27
CA GLU A 185 95.29 49.90 24.50
C GLU A 185 95.02 50.77 23.24
N THR A 186 95.05 52.07 23.46
CA THR A 186 94.65 53.27 22.67
C THR A 186 94.96 53.36 21.16
N PRO A 187 94.28 54.30 20.46
CA PRO A 187 93.88 54.20 19.05
C PRO A 187 94.82 54.96 18.10
N ASP A 188 94.79 54.61 16.82
CA ASP A 188 95.12 55.58 15.79
C ASP A 188 94.36 55.36 14.47
N SER A 189 94.03 56.49 13.88
CA SER A 189 93.83 56.68 12.44
C SER A 189 92.56 56.13 11.79
N GLY A 190 91.72 57.07 11.36
CA GLY A 190 91.45 57.14 9.93
C GLY A 190 90.00 57.04 9.48
N THR A 191 89.46 58.22 9.14
CA THR A 191 88.48 58.47 8.06
C THR A 191 86.99 58.38 8.39
N LEU A 192 86.39 59.58 8.50
CA LEU A 192 84.99 59.86 8.23
C LEU A 192 84.56 59.24 6.89
N GLY A 193 83.64 58.29 6.95
CA GLY A 193 82.90 57.74 5.81
C GLY A 193 81.40 57.92 5.98
N ARG A 194 80.93 59.16 5.83
CA ARG A 194 79.57 59.60 5.45
C ARG A 194 78.42 58.60 5.67
N VAL A 195 77.72 58.74 6.80
CA VAL A 195 76.39 58.14 7.04
C VAL A 195 75.42 58.62 5.96
N ARG A 196 75.15 57.77 4.96
CA ARG A 196 74.03 57.94 4.03
C ARG A 196 72.80 57.28 4.65
N LYS A 197 72.04 58.08 5.40
CA LYS A 197 70.73 57.72 5.97
C LYS A 197 69.70 57.66 4.84
N GLU A 198 69.67 56.56 4.10
CA GLU A 198 68.53 56.25 3.21
C GLU A 198 67.42 55.63 4.06
N ARG A 199 66.25 56.28 4.11
CA ARG A 199 65.02 55.66 4.62
C ARG A 199 64.59 54.58 3.60
N PRO A 200 64.17 53.36 4.02
CA PRO A 200 63.59 52.43 3.07
C PRO A 200 62.33 53.05 2.48
N LEU A 201 62.23 53.05 1.14
CA LEU A 201 61.07 53.49 0.37
C LEU A 201 59.81 52.84 0.94
N SER A 202 58.93 53.65 1.49
CA SER A 202 57.60 53.25 1.92
C SER A 202 56.81 52.70 0.74
N LEU A 203 56.36 51.46 0.91
CA LEU A 203 55.44 50.72 0.05
C LEU A 203 54.20 51.59 -0.24
N GLY A 204 54.06 52.02 -1.48
CA GLY A 204 52.88 52.71 -1.97
C GLY A 204 52.78 52.52 -3.46
N ILE A 205 51.65 51.98 -3.92
CA ILE A 205 50.90 52.30 -5.14
C ILE A 205 49.86 51.16 -5.31
N PHE A 206 48.65 51.37 -4.79
CA PHE A 206 47.44 50.96 -5.50
C PHE A 206 46.91 52.23 -6.18
N PRO A 207 46.76 52.29 -7.52
CA PRO A 207 46.13 53.44 -8.14
C PRO A 207 44.62 53.37 -7.96
N MET A 208 44.06 54.40 -7.32
CA MET A 208 42.64 54.69 -7.30
C MET A 208 42.14 55.10 -8.69
N SER A 209 40.89 54.73 -8.94
CA SER A 209 40.10 54.98 -10.15
C SER A 209 39.66 56.44 -10.31
N GLY A 210 39.62 56.89 -11.56
CA GLY A 210 38.97 58.09 -12.08
C GLY A 210 39.39 58.24 -13.55
N GLY A 211 38.59 57.84 -14.55
CA GLY A 211 37.41 58.53 -15.08
C GLY A 211 37.85 59.58 -16.12
N GLY A 212 37.46 59.60 -17.41
CA GLY A 212 36.59 58.79 -18.26
C GLY A 212 36.62 59.38 -19.70
N GLY A 213 36.13 58.61 -20.69
CA GLY A 213 35.77 59.04 -22.07
C GLY A 213 36.94 59.15 -23.07
N SER A 214 36.90 58.62 -24.30
CA SER A 214 35.82 58.03 -25.09
C SER A 214 36.40 57.36 -26.35
N ASN A 215 35.70 56.32 -26.82
CA ASN A 215 35.71 55.67 -28.15
C ASN A 215 36.50 54.36 -28.29
N SER A 216 35.79 53.21 -28.23
CA SER A 216 35.39 52.44 -29.42
C SER A 216 34.94 51.00 -29.05
N LEU A 217 33.64 50.72 -29.28
CA LEU A 217 33.01 49.42 -29.61
C LEU A 217 32.90 48.29 -28.54
N THR A 218 31.66 48.03 -28.13
CA THR A 218 31.09 46.98 -27.23
C THR A 218 30.77 45.67 -28.00
N PRO A 219 30.68 44.47 -27.37
CA PRO A 219 29.63 44.12 -26.39
C PRO A 219 30.01 43.22 -25.18
N ASP A 220 29.24 43.40 -24.11
CA ASP A 220 28.98 42.52 -22.97
C ASP A 220 30.14 41.90 -22.16
N ILE A 221 30.62 42.68 -21.17
CA ILE A 221 31.15 42.15 -19.91
C ILE A 221 30.63 43.05 -18.77
N LEU A 222 29.54 42.64 -18.12
CA LEU A 222 29.21 43.11 -16.78
C LEU A 222 29.82 42.12 -15.78
N GLY A 223 31.14 42.22 -15.57
CA GLY A 223 31.84 41.57 -14.48
C GLY A 223 31.50 42.27 -13.17
N ARG A 224 30.48 41.79 -12.46
CA ARG A 224 30.32 42.03 -11.03
C ARG A 224 31.46 41.28 -10.35
N ALA A 225 32.34 42.01 -9.67
CA ALA A 225 33.27 41.43 -8.72
C ALA A 225 32.46 40.85 -7.56
N GLU A 226 32.08 39.58 -7.68
CA GLU A 226 31.56 38.78 -6.59
C GLU A 226 32.75 38.04 -5.97
N THR A 227 33.07 38.40 -4.74
CA THR A 227 33.82 37.55 -3.81
C THR A 227 33.14 36.17 -3.76
N PRO A 228 33.78 35.07 -4.21
CA PRO A 228 33.17 33.75 -4.17
C PRO A 228 33.15 33.26 -2.72
N GLY A 229 32.04 33.46 -2.01
CA GLY A 229 31.98 33.01 -0.63
C GLY A 229 30.66 33.09 0.11
N THR A 230 29.57 33.68 -0.41
CA THR A 230 28.40 33.88 0.47
C THR A 230 27.02 34.00 -0.20
N GLU A 231 26.78 33.36 -1.34
CA GLU A 231 25.45 33.41 -1.99
C GLU A 231 24.73 32.08 -2.21
N GLY A 232 25.19 30.98 -1.59
CA GLY A 232 24.52 29.68 -1.63
C GLY A 232 23.29 29.51 -0.73
N TRP A 233 22.93 30.50 0.11
CA TRP A 233 21.80 30.40 1.05
C TRP A 233 20.59 31.19 0.56
N ARG A 234 20.03 30.78 -0.57
CA ARG A 234 18.66 31.14 -0.95
C ARG A 234 17.85 29.85 -0.97
N PHE A 235 17.21 29.53 0.15
CA PHE A 235 16.09 28.58 0.18
C PHE A 235 15.02 29.21 -0.72
N ASN A 236 14.90 28.73 -1.96
CA ASN A 236 13.82 29.16 -2.83
C ASN A 236 12.61 28.28 -2.50
N ASP A 237 11.65 28.88 -1.82
CA ASP A 237 10.32 28.34 -1.55
C ASP A 237 9.59 28.01 -2.86
N LEU A 238 9.72 26.78 -3.34
CA LEU A 238 8.76 26.20 -4.26
C LEU A 238 8.14 24.95 -3.63
N SER A 239 6.91 25.16 -3.15
CA SER A 239 5.86 24.16 -2.95
C SER A 239 6.21 22.93 -2.11
N GLN A 240 6.14 23.07 -0.79
CA GLN A 240 5.62 21.97 0.04
C GLN A 240 4.21 21.63 -0.43
N PRO A 241 3.88 20.39 -0.83
CA PRO A 241 2.55 19.90 -0.57
C PRO A 241 2.48 19.76 0.97
N ARG A 242 1.64 20.55 1.61
CA ARG A 242 1.30 20.35 3.02
C ARG A 242 0.83 18.91 3.18
N SER A 243 1.66 18.08 3.79
CA SER A 243 1.29 16.75 4.29
C SER A 243 0.25 16.93 5.40
N ASN A 244 -1.02 17.06 5.03
CA ASN A 244 -2.13 16.92 5.96
C ASN A 244 -2.50 15.43 6.04
N THR A 245 -1.69 14.64 6.74
CA THR A 245 -2.17 13.38 7.31
C THR A 245 -2.73 13.66 8.70
N SER A 246 -3.87 14.36 8.73
CA SER A 246 -4.70 14.42 9.93
C SER A 246 -5.32 13.04 10.13
N LEU A 247 -4.65 12.18 10.91
CA LEU A 247 -5.26 11.00 11.51
C LEU A 247 -6.38 11.45 12.45
N LYS A 248 -7.59 11.64 11.91
CA LYS A 248 -8.79 11.51 12.71
C LYS A 248 -9.00 10.02 12.91
N VAL A 249 -8.48 9.53 14.03
CA VAL A 249 -8.91 8.30 14.67
C VAL A 249 -10.40 8.45 14.98
N THR A 250 -11.25 8.00 14.08
CA THR A 250 -12.63 7.63 14.41
C THR A 250 -12.57 6.21 14.94
N GLN A 251 -12.71 6.09 16.26
CA GLN A 251 -13.05 4.83 16.92
C GLN A 251 -14.23 4.17 16.22
N PRO A 252 -14.19 2.84 16.12
CA PRO A 252 -15.27 2.06 16.70
C PRO A 252 -14.68 1.25 17.86
N ALA A 253 -15.08 1.65 19.07
CA ALA A 253 -15.24 0.66 20.12
C ALA A 253 -16.27 -0.37 19.61
N GLN A 254 -16.02 -1.65 19.88
CA GLN A 254 -17.00 -2.69 20.26
C GLN A 254 -16.60 -4.09 19.73
N ASN A 255 -16.23 -4.96 20.69
CA ASN A 255 -16.77 -6.33 20.81
C ASN A 255 -16.00 -7.51 20.19
N HIS A 256 -14.67 -7.53 20.24
CA HIS A 256 -13.92 -8.77 19.96
C HIS A 256 -14.16 -9.88 21.01
N GLU A 257 -14.39 -9.53 22.28
CA GLU A 257 -14.76 -10.52 23.31
C GLU A 257 -16.14 -11.15 23.04
N THR A 258 -17.10 -10.39 22.50
CA THR A 258 -18.45 -10.89 22.24
C THR A 258 -18.49 -11.83 21.03
N VAL A 259 -17.62 -11.62 20.04
CA VAL A 259 -17.47 -12.53 18.89
C VAL A 259 -16.84 -13.85 19.31
N ILE A 260 -15.83 -13.81 20.18
CA ILE A 260 -15.17 -15.02 20.69
C ILE A 260 -16.13 -15.80 21.61
N LEU A 261 -16.87 -15.12 22.49
CA LEU A 261 -17.87 -15.76 23.35
C LEU A 261 -19.05 -16.36 22.54
N LYS A 262 -19.49 -15.72 21.45
CA LYS A 262 -20.49 -16.30 20.54
C LYS A 262 -19.95 -17.51 19.77
N ALA A 263 -18.69 -17.49 19.36
CA ALA A 263 -18.06 -18.64 18.69
C ALA A 263 -17.92 -19.85 19.62
N ILE A 264 -17.62 -19.62 20.91
CA ILE A 264 -17.53 -20.69 21.92
C ILE A 264 -18.92 -21.25 22.25
N GLN A 265 -19.94 -20.40 22.41
CA GLN A 265 -21.32 -20.83 22.67
C GLN A 265 -21.88 -21.71 21.54
N MET A 266 -21.50 -21.43 20.29
CA MET A 266 -21.95 -22.16 19.10
C MET A 266 -21.25 -23.51 18.89
N MET A 267 -20.09 -23.73 19.52
CA MET A 267 -19.39 -25.02 19.50
C MET A 267 -19.80 -25.97 20.63
N CYS A 268 -20.57 -25.50 21.62
CA CYS A 268 -20.99 -26.30 22.77
C CYS A 268 -22.51 -26.60 22.82
N SER A 269 -23.26 -26.29 21.75
CA SER A 269 -24.64 -26.76 21.55
C SER A 269 -24.66 -27.83 20.47
#